data_AF-R7YX23-F1
#
_entry.id   AF-R7YX23-F1
#
_cell.length_a   1.000
_cell.length_b   1.000
_cell.length_c   1.000
_cell.angle_alpha   90.00
_cell.angle_beta   90.00
_cell.angle_gamma   90.00
#
_symmetry.space_group_name_H-M   'P 1'
#
loop_
_entity.id
_entity.type
_entity.pdbx_description
1 polymer ?
#
loop_
_entity_poly.entity_id
_entity_poly.type
_entity_poly.pdbx_seq_one_letter_code
_entity_poly.pdbx_strand_id
1 'polypeptide(L)'
;MANYQTRHIRDECNCLDVSIPVEEMTRIVTEGDVPLVSIHPQAHGIIDLCVSRATNATDYVAFSHVWSNGLGNPQGNSLPQCQLEYFADAFVEAGWDRARLFWIDTLCIPINQAALKTKAINQMGLIYSAASSVFVLDAELQQIRVSETADHSHMLALQAHILTSAWMGRSWTLQEGALAKACSFAFADGIQHMRSSLPDLERYSLATKKSNGDRLGMLSNLISSRGLQEP
;
A
#
# COMPACT_ATOMS: atom_id res chain seq x y z
N MET A 1 -16.26 -12.39 -11.17
CA MET A 1 -14.93 -12.44 -10.52
C MET A 1 -14.61 -13.88 -10.09
N ALA A 2 -14.52 -14.84 -11.02
CA ALA A 2 -14.44 -16.26 -10.64
C ALA A 2 -13.01 -16.82 -10.48
N ASN A 3 -11.97 -16.12 -10.97
CA ASN A 3 -10.60 -16.67 -11.02
C ASN A 3 -9.53 -15.71 -10.47
N TYR A 4 -9.84 -14.85 -9.49
CA TYR A 4 -8.80 -14.05 -8.86
C TYR A 4 -8.03 -14.93 -7.87
N GLN A 5 -6.73 -15.07 -8.07
CA GLN A 5 -5.83 -15.81 -7.19
C GLN A 5 -4.76 -14.86 -6.65
N THR A 6 -4.59 -14.88 -5.33
CA THR A 6 -3.51 -14.17 -4.65
C THR A 6 -2.17 -14.70 -5.16
N ARG A 7 -1.29 -13.79 -5.58
CA ARG A 7 0.00 -14.10 -6.19
C ARG A 7 1.03 -14.40 -5.12
N HIS A 8 1.86 -15.40 -5.36
CA HIS A 8 3.06 -15.66 -4.58
C HIS A 8 4.25 -14.81 -5.08
N ILE A 9 5.29 -14.64 -4.26
CA ILE A 9 6.51 -13.92 -4.70
C ILE A 9 7.18 -14.63 -5.89
N ARG A 10 7.12 -15.96 -5.93
CA ARG A 10 7.69 -16.79 -7.01
C ARG A 10 6.58 -17.62 -7.64
N ASP A 11 6.60 -17.75 -8.95
CA ASP A 11 5.56 -18.47 -9.71
C ASP A 11 5.48 -19.96 -9.33
N GLU A 12 6.59 -20.57 -8.90
CA GLU A 12 6.70 -21.98 -8.49
C GLU A 12 6.34 -22.23 -7.01
N CYS A 13 5.95 -21.19 -6.26
CA CYS A 13 5.71 -21.28 -4.83
C CYS A 13 4.32 -21.84 -4.53
N ASN A 14 4.25 -22.81 -3.61
CA ASN A 14 3.00 -23.43 -3.15
C ASN A 14 2.84 -23.31 -1.62
N CYS A 15 3.36 -22.24 -1.02
CA CYS A 15 3.20 -22.02 0.42
C CYS A 15 1.71 -21.82 0.78
N LEU A 16 1.35 -22.06 2.02
CA LEU A 16 -0.02 -21.84 2.47
C LEU A 16 -0.28 -20.35 2.71
N ASP A 17 -1.56 -20.00 2.65
CA ASP A 17 -2.08 -18.74 3.14
C ASP A 17 -2.05 -18.71 4.67
N VAL A 18 -1.62 -17.58 5.23
CA VAL A 18 -1.67 -17.31 6.66
C VAL A 18 -2.77 -16.28 6.91
N SER A 19 -3.78 -16.70 7.67
CA SER A 19 -4.92 -15.86 8.05
C SER A 19 -4.65 -15.08 9.32
N ILE A 20 -5.20 -13.88 9.42
CA ILE A 20 -5.24 -13.15 10.68
C ILE A 20 -6.36 -13.69 11.60
N PRO A 21 -6.32 -13.39 12.91
CA PRO A 21 -7.47 -13.49 13.81
C PRO A 21 -8.65 -12.61 13.35
N VAL A 22 -9.49 -13.12 12.43
CA VAL A 22 -10.57 -12.36 11.76
C VAL A 22 -11.60 -11.82 12.75
N GLU A 23 -11.92 -12.57 13.80
CA GLU A 23 -12.87 -12.14 14.84
C GLU A 23 -12.36 -10.90 15.60
N GLU A 24 -11.07 -10.89 15.94
CA GLU A 24 -10.42 -9.76 16.61
C GLU A 24 -10.37 -8.52 15.72
N MET A 25 -9.96 -8.69 14.46
CA MET A 25 -9.98 -7.62 13.46
C MET A 25 -11.39 -7.04 13.28
N THR A 26 -12.39 -7.92 13.14
CA THR A 26 -13.79 -7.51 12.99
C THR A 26 -14.27 -6.72 14.20
N ARG A 27 -13.90 -7.15 15.42
CA ARG A 27 -14.25 -6.45 16.66
C ARG A 27 -13.67 -5.02 16.67
N ILE A 28 -12.39 -4.86 16.34
CA ILE A 28 -11.73 -3.55 16.29
C ILE A 28 -12.42 -2.62 15.28
N VAL A 29 -12.71 -3.11 14.07
CA VAL A 29 -13.44 -2.32 13.05
C VAL A 29 -14.86 -1.97 13.52
N THR A 30 -15.53 -2.90 14.23
CA THR A 30 -16.85 -2.67 14.80
C THR A 30 -16.83 -1.55 15.84
N GLU A 31 -15.80 -1.50 16.68
CA GLU A 31 -15.54 -0.42 17.64
C GLU A 31 -15.21 0.92 16.94
N GLY A 32 -14.77 0.87 15.68
CA GLY A 32 -14.38 2.05 14.90
C GLY A 32 -12.91 2.40 15.02
N ASP A 33 -12.12 1.48 15.56
CA ASP A 33 -10.68 1.55 15.63
C ASP A 33 -10.05 0.94 14.36
N VAL A 34 -8.76 1.22 14.18
CA VAL A 34 -7.98 0.68 13.06
C VAL A 34 -7.25 -0.59 13.51
N PRO A 35 -7.49 -1.75 12.88
CA PRO A 35 -6.73 -2.96 13.15
C PRO A 35 -5.34 -2.90 12.48
N LEU A 36 -4.32 -3.25 13.24
CA LEU A 36 -2.94 -3.41 12.78
C LEU A 36 -2.50 -4.85 12.97
N VAL A 37 -1.67 -5.32 12.06
CA VAL A 37 -1.14 -6.69 12.03
C VAL A 37 0.32 -6.69 12.45
N SER A 38 0.76 -7.68 13.21
CA SER A 38 2.17 -7.95 13.47
C SER A 38 2.59 -9.35 13.02
N ILE A 39 3.80 -9.44 12.45
CA ILE A 39 4.41 -10.69 11.98
C ILE A 39 5.26 -11.30 13.09
N HIS A 40 4.91 -12.52 13.51
CA HIS A 40 5.62 -13.29 14.52
C HIS A 40 6.19 -14.57 13.90
N PRO A 41 7.50 -14.60 13.58
CA PRO A 41 8.15 -15.84 13.16
C PRO A 41 8.14 -16.86 14.29
N GLN A 42 7.69 -18.08 13.98
CA GLN A 42 7.69 -19.22 14.87
C GLN A 42 8.87 -20.14 14.57
N ALA A 43 9.02 -21.17 15.40
CA ALA A 43 9.94 -22.26 15.11
C ALA A 43 9.64 -22.88 13.72
N HIS A 44 10.69 -23.30 13.01
CA HIS A 44 10.59 -24.01 11.73
C HIS A 44 10.09 -23.16 10.55
N GLY A 45 10.15 -21.82 10.68
CA GLY A 45 9.86 -20.90 9.58
C GLY A 45 8.37 -20.68 9.33
N ILE A 46 7.50 -21.10 10.25
CA ILE A 46 6.08 -20.76 10.20
C ILE A 46 5.90 -19.31 10.67
N ILE A 47 4.99 -18.57 10.05
CA ILE A 47 4.65 -17.21 10.46
C ILE A 47 3.27 -17.22 11.09
N ASP A 48 3.14 -16.60 12.27
CA ASP A 48 1.86 -16.24 12.85
C ASP A 48 1.60 -14.75 12.72
N LEU A 49 0.33 -14.40 12.54
CA LEU A 49 -0.13 -13.02 12.52
C LEU A 49 -0.97 -12.73 13.76
N CYS A 50 -0.65 -11.62 14.42
CA CYS A 50 -1.45 -11.08 15.51
C CYS A 50 -2.14 -9.80 15.05
N VAL A 51 -3.32 -9.53 15.61
CA VAL A 51 -4.07 -8.29 15.35
C VAL A 51 -4.14 -7.48 16.63
N SER A 52 -3.93 -6.18 16.53
CA SER A 52 -4.03 -5.23 17.62
C SER A 52 -4.66 -3.92 17.16
N ARG A 53 -5.20 -3.13 18.08
CA ARG A 53 -5.76 -1.81 17.76
C ARG A 53 -4.66 -0.76 17.64
N ALA A 54 -4.77 0.11 16.64
CA ALA A 54 -3.95 1.32 16.57
C ALA A 54 -4.28 2.25 17.74
N THR A 55 -3.26 2.91 18.27
CA THR A 55 -3.39 4.00 19.24
C THR A 55 -2.64 5.23 18.74
N ASN A 56 -2.83 6.38 19.39
CA ASN A 56 -2.10 7.60 19.03
C ASN A 56 -0.57 7.49 19.19
N ALA A 57 -0.09 6.51 19.96
CA ALA A 57 1.34 6.26 20.17
C ALA A 57 1.87 5.09 19.31
N THR A 58 1.02 4.49 18.47
CA THR A 58 1.41 3.32 17.68
C THR A 58 2.09 3.74 16.39
N ASP A 59 3.37 3.41 16.26
CA ASP A 59 4.09 3.48 15.00
C ASP A 59 3.80 2.24 14.15
N TYR A 60 3.46 2.46 12.88
CA TYR A 60 3.20 1.39 11.92
C TYR A 60 3.46 1.84 10.48
N VAL A 61 3.59 0.85 9.60
CA VAL A 61 3.67 1.05 8.15
C VAL A 61 2.35 0.64 7.50
N ALA A 62 1.86 1.42 6.54
CA ALA A 62 0.76 0.97 5.70
C ALA A 62 1.33 0.45 4.37
N PHE A 63 0.97 -0.77 3.97
CA PHE A 63 1.25 -1.24 2.62
C PHE A 63 0.15 -0.76 1.69
N SER A 64 0.55 -0.05 0.66
CA SER A 64 -0.29 0.23 -0.50
C SER A 64 0.11 -0.70 -1.64
N HIS A 65 -0.88 -1.37 -2.21
CA HIS A 65 -0.66 -2.32 -3.30
C HIS A 65 -1.76 -2.18 -4.34
N VAL A 66 -1.45 -2.58 -5.59
CA VAL A 66 -2.43 -2.65 -6.67
C VAL A 66 -3.11 -4.02 -6.65
N TRP A 67 -4.42 -4.08 -6.44
CA TRP A 67 -5.15 -5.36 -6.38
C TRP A 67 -4.95 -6.24 -7.62
N SER A 68 -4.92 -5.64 -8.82
CA SER A 68 -4.67 -6.39 -10.06
C SER A 68 -3.28 -7.02 -10.14
N ASN A 69 -2.34 -6.61 -9.28
CA ASN A 69 -1.00 -7.20 -9.18
C ASN A 69 -0.96 -8.44 -8.26
N GLY A 70 -2.10 -8.83 -7.68
CA GLY A 70 -2.28 -10.13 -7.03
C GLY A 70 -2.11 -10.15 -5.50
N LEU A 71 -2.10 -9.01 -4.82
CA LEU A 71 -2.00 -8.95 -3.35
C LEU A 71 -3.35 -8.78 -2.63
N GLY A 72 -4.45 -8.75 -3.37
CA GLY A 72 -5.80 -8.84 -2.83
C GLY A 72 -6.13 -10.28 -2.43
N ASN A 73 -7.21 -10.47 -1.67
CA ASN A 73 -7.76 -11.80 -1.43
C ASN A 73 -9.28 -11.69 -1.20
N PRO A 74 -10.12 -12.06 -2.19
CA PRO A 74 -11.57 -11.95 -2.05
C PRO A 74 -12.18 -13.07 -1.20
N GLN A 75 -11.42 -14.11 -0.84
CA GLN A 75 -11.93 -15.30 -0.14
C GLN A 75 -11.63 -15.28 1.35
N GLY A 76 -10.65 -14.50 1.80
CA GLY A 76 -10.27 -14.43 3.20
C GLY A 76 -9.30 -13.30 3.52
N ASN A 77 -9.23 -12.94 4.80
CA ASN A 77 -8.22 -12.01 5.32
C ASN A 77 -6.91 -12.79 5.57
N SER A 78 -6.30 -13.25 4.47
CA SER A 78 -5.07 -14.03 4.46
C SER A 78 -4.17 -13.63 3.29
N LEU A 79 -2.87 -13.88 3.46
CA LEU A 79 -1.86 -13.72 2.41
C LEU A 79 -0.94 -14.96 2.38
N PRO A 80 -0.38 -15.32 1.22
CA PRO A 80 0.62 -16.36 1.13
C PRO A 80 1.80 -16.11 2.07
N GLN A 81 2.30 -17.15 2.74
CA GLN A 81 3.44 -17.03 3.67
C GLN A 81 4.64 -16.31 3.04
N CYS A 82 4.98 -16.59 1.78
CA CYS A 82 6.10 -15.94 1.10
C CYS A 82 5.93 -14.41 0.96
N GLN A 83 4.70 -13.90 0.88
CA GLN A 83 4.43 -12.45 0.84
C GLN A 83 4.70 -11.83 2.23
N LEU A 84 4.35 -12.54 3.29
CA LEU A 84 4.60 -12.10 4.67
C LEU A 84 6.09 -12.14 5.02
N GLU A 85 6.81 -13.15 4.53
CA GLU A 85 8.28 -13.21 4.60
C GLU A 85 8.89 -12.00 3.90
N TYR A 86 8.44 -11.70 2.69
CA TYR A 86 8.88 -10.51 1.96
C TYR A 86 8.57 -9.21 2.72
N PHE A 87 7.40 -9.09 3.36
CA PHE A 87 7.09 -7.92 4.20
C PHE A 87 8.04 -7.83 5.40
N ALA A 88 8.36 -8.96 6.04
CA ALA A 88 9.30 -8.99 7.15
C ALA A 88 10.72 -8.54 6.73
N ASP A 89 11.18 -8.97 5.56
CA ASP A 89 12.46 -8.55 5.00
C ASP A 89 12.45 -7.06 4.63
N ALA A 90 11.37 -6.60 4.00
CA ALA A 90 11.14 -5.19 3.67
C ALA A 90 11.18 -4.28 4.91
N PHE A 91 10.63 -4.74 6.05
CA PHE A 91 10.74 -4.01 7.31
C PHE A 91 12.20 -3.86 7.75
N VAL A 92 12.99 -4.92 7.67
CA VAL A 92 14.40 -4.87 8.08
C VAL A 92 15.21 -3.94 7.18
N GLU A 93 15.05 -4.06 5.86
CA GLU A 93 15.75 -3.21 4.89
C GLU A 93 15.46 -1.73 5.08
N ALA A 94 14.20 -1.40 5.40
CA ALA A 94 13.75 -0.04 5.61
C ALA A 94 14.00 0.50 7.04
N GLY A 95 14.66 -0.26 7.91
CA GLY A 95 15.01 0.17 9.27
C GLY A 95 13.86 0.10 10.30
N TRP A 96 12.87 -0.75 10.07
CA TRP A 96 11.69 -0.99 10.92
C TRP A 96 11.80 -2.29 11.75
N ASP A 97 13.01 -2.64 12.15
CA ASP A 97 13.34 -3.88 12.87
C ASP A 97 12.55 -4.08 14.19
N ARG A 98 12.28 -2.99 14.91
CA ARG A 98 11.67 -3.00 16.25
C ARG A 98 10.15 -2.93 16.29
N ALA A 99 9.50 -2.52 15.19
CA ALA A 99 8.05 -2.37 15.12
C ALA A 99 7.53 -2.92 13.79
N ARG A 100 7.20 -4.21 13.77
CA ARG A 100 6.61 -4.91 12.61
C ARG A 100 5.08 -4.77 12.58
N LEU A 101 4.57 -3.63 13.02
CA LEU A 101 3.15 -3.33 12.95
C LEU A 101 2.83 -2.74 11.59
N PHE A 102 1.80 -3.27 10.95
CA PHE A 102 1.42 -2.82 9.64
C PHE A 102 -0.06 -2.89 9.37
N TRP A 103 -0.47 -2.12 8.37
CA TRP A 103 -1.81 -2.17 7.82
C TRP A 103 -1.73 -2.54 6.35
N ILE A 104 -2.58 -3.47 5.92
CA ILE A 104 -2.85 -3.73 4.50
C ILE A 104 -4.34 -4.05 4.38
N ASP A 105 -5.00 -3.47 3.39
CA ASP A 105 -6.43 -3.63 3.15
C ASP A 105 -6.86 -5.10 3.04
N THR A 106 -6.06 -5.94 2.38
CA THR A 106 -6.33 -7.39 2.25
C THR A 106 -6.55 -8.08 3.59
N LEU A 107 -5.78 -7.71 4.62
CA LEU A 107 -5.91 -8.30 5.96
C LEU A 107 -6.87 -7.50 6.83
N CYS A 108 -6.86 -6.17 6.74
CA CYS A 108 -7.49 -5.28 7.71
C CYS A 108 -8.91 -4.83 7.35
N ILE A 109 -9.42 -5.15 6.15
CA ILE A 109 -10.78 -4.81 5.72
C ILE A 109 -11.67 -6.06 5.75
N PRO A 110 -12.80 -6.05 6.49
CA PRO A 110 -13.75 -7.16 6.49
C PRO A 110 -14.33 -7.44 5.10
N ILE A 111 -14.34 -8.72 4.70
CA ILE A 111 -14.80 -9.13 3.36
C ILE A 111 -16.32 -9.37 3.33
N ASN A 112 -16.85 -10.11 4.31
CA ASN A 112 -18.23 -10.61 4.30
C ASN A 112 -19.23 -9.74 5.06
N GLN A 113 -18.88 -8.48 5.35
CA GLN A 113 -19.70 -7.57 6.17
C GLN A 113 -19.73 -6.19 5.52
N ALA A 114 -20.67 -5.96 4.59
CA ALA A 114 -20.71 -4.76 3.77
C ALA A 114 -20.67 -3.45 4.57
N ALA A 115 -21.40 -3.36 5.68
CA ALA A 115 -21.39 -2.18 6.55
C ALA A 115 -20.01 -1.94 7.19
N LEU A 116 -19.36 -2.98 7.69
CA LEU A 116 -18.03 -2.87 8.29
C LEU A 116 -16.94 -2.63 7.24
N LYS A 117 -17.08 -3.23 6.06
CA LYS A 117 -16.21 -2.97 4.90
C LYS A 117 -16.24 -1.48 4.55
N THR A 118 -17.44 -0.91 4.37
CA THR A 118 -17.59 0.52 4.11
C THR A 118 -17.01 1.37 5.23
N LYS A 119 -17.23 0.98 6.50
CA LYS A 119 -16.66 1.68 7.65
C LYS A 119 -15.13 1.69 7.61
N ALA A 120 -14.48 0.56 7.36
CA ALA A 120 -13.03 0.45 7.26
C ALA A 120 -12.46 1.24 6.06
N ILE A 121 -13.11 1.17 4.89
CA ILE A 121 -12.73 1.93 3.69
C ILE A 121 -12.78 3.44 3.96
N ASN A 122 -13.83 3.91 4.64
CA ASN A 122 -13.96 5.33 4.98
C ASN A 122 -12.87 5.85 5.92
N GLN A 123 -12.12 4.96 6.58
CA GLN A 123 -10.98 5.31 7.43
C GLN A 123 -9.64 5.34 6.70
N MET A 124 -9.56 4.89 5.43
CA MET A 124 -8.29 4.74 4.71
C MET A 124 -7.46 6.03 4.66
N GLY A 125 -8.09 7.19 4.43
CA GLY A 125 -7.37 8.47 4.47
C GLY A 125 -6.71 8.75 5.81
N LEU A 126 -7.38 8.44 6.94
CA LEU A 126 -6.81 8.56 8.27
C LEU A 126 -5.68 7.54 8.50
N ILE A 127 -5.87 6.31 8.03
CA ILE A 127 -4.87 5.24 8.17
C ILE A 127 -3.57 5.65 7.47
N TYR A 128 -3.62 5.97 6.19
CA TYR A 128 -2.41 6.35 5.45
C TYR A 128 -1.77 7.65 5.96
N SER A 129 -2.55 8.64 6.41
CA SER A 129 -2.00 9.86 7.01
C SER A 129 -1.35 9.65 8.38
N ALA A 130 -1.88 8.72 9.18
CA ALA A 130 -1.34 8.41 10.50
C ALA A 130 -0.10 7.50 10.43
N ALA A 131 -0.02 6.65 9.40
CA ALA A 131 1.12 5.75 9.17
C ALA A 131 2.45 6.52 9.16
N SER A 132 3.46 5.92 9.76
CA SER A 132 4.81 6.51 9.83
C SER A 132 5.55 6.38 8.50
N SER A 133 5.21 5.37 7.70
CA SER A 133 5.59 5.24 6.29
C SER A 133 4.52 4.48 5.52
N VAL A 134 4.40 4.77 4.23
CA VAL A 134 3.61 3.96 3.29
C VAL A 134 4.54 3.22 2.35
N PHE A 135 4.43 1.90 2.30
CA PHE A 135 5.20 1.04 1.39
C PHE A 135 4.36 0.73 0.17
N VAL A 136 4.79 1.26 -0.98
CA VAL A 136 4.13 1.08 -2.27
C VAL A 136 4.69 -0.16 -2.96
N LEU A 137 3.79 -1.11 -3.23
CA LEU A 137 4.06 -2.35 -3.95
C LEU A 137 3.40 -2.28 -5.33
N ASP A 138 4.23 -2.11 -6.35
CA ASP A 138 3.83 -2.12 -7.76
C ASP A 138 4.69 -3.14 -8.52
N ALA A 139 4.02 -4.04 -9.25
CA ALA A 139 4.69 -5.16 -9.91
C ALA A 139 5.67 -4.72 -10.99
N GLU A 140 5.44 -3.59 -11.66
CA GLU A 140 6.35 -3.05 -12.66
C GLU A 140 7.58 -2.44 -12.00
N LEU A 141 7.38 -1.68 -10.91
CA LEU A 141 8.49 -1.11 -10.13
C LEU A 141 9.38 -2.20 -9.53
N GLN A 142 8.79 -3.30 -9.07
CA GLN A 142 9.51 -4.47 -8.55
C GLN A 142 10.34 -5.23 -9.60
N GLN A 143 10.28 -4.86 -10.89
CA GLN A 143 11.19 -5.38 -11.94
C GLN A 143 12.37 -4.44 -12.24
N ILE A 144 12.35 -3.21 -11.71
CA ILE A 144 13.36 -2.19 -11.99
C ILE A 144 14.45 -2.26 -10.93
N ARG A 145 15.72 -2.27 -11.37
CA ARG A 145 16.88 -2.21 -10.47
C ARG A 145 17.28 -0.76 -10.20
N VAL A 146 17.61 -0.48 -8.94
CA VAL A 146 18.07 0.83 -8.45
C VAL A 146 19.60 0.91 -8.43
N SER A 147 20.31 -0.22 -8.31
CA SER A 147 21.77 -0.25 -8.19
C SER A 147 22.55 0.09 -9.47
N GLU A 148 21.86 0.34 -10.59
CA GLU A 148 22.46 0.70 -11.88
C GLU A 148 22.84 2.20 -11.93
N THR A 149 23.94 2.54 -11.24
CA THR A 149 24.60 3.86 -11.21
C THR A 149 23.79 4.99 -10.55
N ALA A 150 24.37 5.61 -9.50
CA ALA A 150 23.81 6.76 -8.81
C ALA A 150 23.92 8.08 -9.62
N ASP A 151 23.74 8.01 -10.94
CA ASP A 151 23.69 9.19 -11.79
C ASP A 151 22.31 9.86 -11.73
N HIS A 152 22.28 11.18 -11.89
CA HIS A 152 21.08 12.00 -11.85
C HIS A 152 20.02 11.53 -12.87
N SER A 153 20.46 11.10 -14.06
CA SER A 153 19.59 10.56 -15.09
C SER A 153 18.88 9.27 -14.67
N HIS A 154 19.53 8.40 -13.90
CA HIS A 154 18.93 7.18 -13.37
C HIS A 154 17.85 7.52 -12.32
N MET A 155 18.15 8.45 -11.41
CA MET A 155 17.16 8.91 -10.42
C MET A 155 15.91 9.54 -11.07
N LEU A 156 16.08 10.31 -12.14
CA LEU A 156 14.96 10.84 -12.92
C LEU A 156 14.15 9.73 -13.60
N ALA A 157 14.81 8.70 -14.13
CA ALA A 157 14.14 7.54 -14.71
C ALA A 157 13.29 6.80 -13.67
N LEU A 158 13.82 6.55 -12.47
CA LEU A 158 13.07 5.92 -11.37
C LEU A 158 11.84 6.75 -10.99
N GLN A 159 11.98 8.08 -10.89
CA GLN A 159 10.85 8.97 -10.63
C GLN A 159 9.81 8.93 -11.75
N ALA A 160 10.24 8.89 -13.02
CA ALA A 160 9.35 8.74 -14.16
C ALA A 160 8.57 7.44 -14.08
N HIS A 161 9.23 6.31 -13.79
CA HIS A 161 8.58 5.02 -13.60
C HIS A 161 7.54 5.05 -12.47
N ILE A 162 7.85 5.68 -11.34
CA ILE A 162 6.87 5.87 -10.25
C ILE A 162 5.66 6.66 -10.77
N LEU A 163 5.90 7.82 -11.40
CA LEU A 163 4.83 8.71 -11.88
C LEU A 163 3.93 8.06 -12.95
N THR A 164 4.45 7.10 -13.71
CA THR A 164 3.71 6.37 -14.75
C THR A 164 3.24 4.98 -14.30
N SER A 165 3.54 4.56 -13.08
CA SER A 165 3.18 3.24 -12.56
C SER A 165 1.67 3.04 -12.50
N ALA A 166 1.24 1.77 -12.51
CA ALA A 166 -0.16 1.42 -12.32
C ALA A 166 -0.70 1.94 -10.98
N TRP A 167 0.15 1.98 -9.95
CA TRP A 167 -0.17 2.59 -8.67
C TRP A 167 -0.58 4.07 -8.78
N MET A 168 0.09 4.88 -9.60
CA MET A 168 -0.25 6.30 -9.81
C MET A 168 -1.54 6.50 -10.61
N GLY A 169 -1.95 5.52 -11.40
CA GLY A 169 -3.19 5.56 -12.19
C GLY A 169 -4.48 5.34 -11.40
N ARG A 170 -4.40 5.17 -10.07
CA ARG A 170 -5.54 4.78 -9.22
C ARG A 170 -6.19 5.97 -8.53
N SER A 171 -7.49 5.87 -8.27
CA SER A 171 -8.22 6.91 -7.54
C SER A 171 -7.78 7.06 -6.08
N TRP A 172 -7.12 6.04 -5.52
CA TRP A 172 -6.71 5.99 -4.11
C TRP A 172 -5.29 6.47 -3.85
N THR A 173 -4.50 6.74 -4.89
CA THR A 173 -3.11 7.22 -4.79
C THR A 173 -2.98 8.49 -3.95
N LEU A 174 -4.00 9.37 -3.95
CA LEU A 174 -4.00 10.55 -3.10
C LEU A 174 -3.98 10.18 -1.61
N GLN A 175 -4.82 9.23 -1.18
CA GLN A 175 -4.86 8.81 0.21
C GLN A 175 -3.58 8.04 0.57
N GLU A 176 -3.15 7.16 -0.31
CA GLU A 176 -2.02 6.26 -0.10
C GLU A 176 -0.68 7.01 -0.11
N GLY A 177 -0.51 7.98 -1.00
CA GLY A 177 0.78 8.64 -1.24
C GLY A 177 0.86 10.09 -0.79
N ALA A 178 -0.18 10.88 -1.08
CA ALA A 178 -0.11 12.32 -0.84
C ALA A 178 -0.38 12.68 0.63
N LEU A 179 -1.17 11.87 1.35
CA LEU A 179 -1.41 12.07 2.79
C LEU A 179 -0.31 11.44 3.66
N ALA A 180 0.51 10.56 3.11
CA ALA A 180 1.53 9.84 3.84
C ALA A 180 2.64 10.78 4.35
N LYS A 181 3.09 10.54 5.59
CA LYS A 181 4.27 11.25 6.15
C LYS A 181 5.55 10.94 5.36
N ALA A 182 5.65 9.72 4.83
CA ALA A 182 6.72 9.25 3.97
C ALA A 182 6.22 8.14 3.05
N CYS A 183 6.74 8.07 1.83
CA CYS A 183 6.48 6.96 0.91
C CYS A 183 7.80 6.23 0.61
N SER A 184 7.74 4.91 0.60
CA SER A 184 8.84 4.04 0.22
C SER A 184 8.35 3.11 -0.88
N PHE A 185 9.13 2.98 -1.95
CA PHE A 185 8.76 2.21 -3.13
C PHE A 185 9.63 0.96 -3.21
N ALA A 186 8.99 -0.20 -3.38
CA ALA A 186 9.70 -1.45 -3.57
C ALA A 186 10.18 -1.59 -5.03
N PHE A 187 11.48 -1.84 -5.18
CA PHE A 187 12.16 -2.12 -6.45
C PHE A 187 12.72 -3.55 -6.45
N ALA A 188 13.33 -3.97 -7.56
CA ALA A 188 13.83 -5.35 -7.72
C ALA A 188 14.97 -5.71 -6.75
N ASP A 189 15.73 -4.72 -6.30
CA ASP A 189 16.96 -4.88 -5.52
C ASP A 189 17.00 -3.97 -4.27
N GLY A 190 15.85 -3.46 -3.83
CA GLY A 190 15.75 -2.76 -2.56
C GLY A 190 14.53 -1.85 -2.44
N ILE A 191 14.45 -1.13 -1.32
CA ILE A 191 13.40 -0.16 -1.03
C ILE A 191 13.97 1.24 -1.13
N GLN A 192 13.39 2.07 -2.01
CA GLN A 192 13.78 3.47 -2.13
C GLN A 192 12.81 4.37 -1.37
N HIS A 193 13.33 5.09 -0.38
CA HIS A 193 12.60 6.14 0.30
C HIS A 193 12.47 7.36 -0.61
N MET A 194 11.24 7.73 -0.94
CA MET A 194 10.95 9.00 -1.58
C MET A 194 10.38 9.95 -0.54
N ARG A 195 11.22 10.89 -0.10
CA ARG A 195 10.85 11.91 0.87
C ARG A 195 9.88 12.88 0.19
N SER A 196 8.57 12.66 0.38
CA SER A 196 7.44 13.54 0.02
C SER A 196 7.79 14.56 -1.08
N SER A 197 8.11 14.07 -2.26
CA SER A 197 8.24 14.89 -3.46
C SER A 197 7.56 14.15 -4.62
N LEU A 198 6.33 13.67 -4.38
CA LEU A 198 5.34 13.91 -5.42
C LEU A 198 5.41 15.42 -5.64
N PRO A 199 5.80 15.90 -6.83
CA PRO A 199 6.09 17.31 -7.03
C PRO A 199 4.92 18.09 -6.46
N ASP A 200 5.19 18.99 -5.49
CA ASP A 200 4.18 19.81 -4.80
C ASP A 200 3.05 20.07 -5.79
N LEU A 201 1.93 19.34 -5.64
CA LEU A 201 0.84 19.45 -6.61
C LEU A 201 0.32 20.90 -6.62
N GLU A 202 0.55 21.62 -5.52
CA GLU A 202 0.41 23.08 -5.40
C GLU A 202 1.39 23.88 -6.27
N ARG A 203 2.67 23.51 -6.36
CA ARG A 203 3.65 24.21 -7.22
C ARG A 203 3.40 23.97 -8.70
N TYR A 204 2.93 22.79 -9.10
CA TYR A 204 2.54 22.53 -10.50
C TYR A 204 1.26 23.29 -10.89
N SER A 205 0.30 23.45 -9.98
CA SER A 205 -0.88 24.32 -10.14
C SER A 205 -0.50 25.81 -10.32
N LEU A 206 0.54 26.27 -9.61
CA LEU A 206 1.04 27.64 -9.73
C LEU A 206 1.89 27.87 -10.99
N ALA A 207 2.65 26.86 -11.45
CA ALA A 207 3.46 26.95 -12.67
C ALA A 207 2.60 26.90 -13.96
N THR A 208 1.50 26.15 -13.94
CA THR A 208 0.58 26.02 -15.10
C THR A 208 -0.37 27.21 -15.27
N LYS A 209 -0.51 28.09 -14.26
CA LYS A 209 -1.22 29.36 -14.42
C LYS A 209 -0.47 30.39 -15.28
N LYS A 210 0.81 30.16 -15.64
CA LYS A 210 1.64 31.12 -16.40
C LYS A 210 1.96 30.75 -17.84
N SER A 211 1.52 29.60 -18.36
CA SER A 211 1.65 29.29 -19.79
C SER A 211 0.35 28.75 -20.35
N ASN A 212 -0.24 29.54 -21.24
CA ASN A 212 -1.43 29.30 -22.06
C ASN A 212 -1.82 27.84 -22.32
N GLY A 213 -3.12 27.59 -22.12
CA GLY A 213 -3.98 26.97 -23.13
C GLY A 213 -4.05 25.44 -23.12
N ASP A 214 -5.16 24.93 -22.60
CA ASP A 214 -5.78 23.66 -23.00
C ASP A 214 -4.92 22.39 -22.98
N ARG A 215 -4.91 21.72 -21.81
CA ARG A 215 -5.01 20.24 -21.71
C ARG A 215 -5.14 19.69 -20.28
N LEU A 216 -4.92 20.50 -19.21
CA LEU A 216 -5.10 20.04 -17.82
C LEU A 216 -6.52 20.22 -17.24
N GLY A 217 -7.39 21.00 -17.87
CA GLY A 217 -8.79 21.12 -17.44
C GLY A 217 -9.58 19.80 -17.51
N MET A 218 -9.06 18.82 -18.23
CA MET A 218 -9.68 17.49 -18.32
C MET A 218 -9.45 16.66 -17.05
N LEU A 219 -8.30 16.80 -16.38
CA LEU A 219 -7.99 16.03 -15.17
C LEU A 219 -8.67 16.61 -13.92
N SER A 220 -8.78 17.94 -13.78
CA SER A 220 -9.56 18.52 -12.67
C SER A 220 -11.05 18.23 -12.82
N ASN A 221 -11.57 18.24 -14.06
CA ASN A 221 -12.97 17.93 -14.31
C ASN A 221 -13.29 16.43 -14.22
N LEU A 222 -12.32 15.53 -14.47
CA LEU A 222 -12.50 14.09 -14.23
C LEU A 222 -12.60 13.75 -12.73
N ILE A 223 -11.90 14.49 -11.88
CA ILE A 223 -11.93 14.28 -10.42
C ILE A 223 -13.21 14.88 -9.81
N SER A 224 -13.69 16.03 -10.30
CA SER A 224 -14.94 16.63 -9.83
C SER A 224 -16.22 15.98 -10.39
N SER A 225 -16.15 15.17 -11.46
CA SER A 225 -17.34 14.56 -12.09
C SER A 225 -17.53 13.05 -11.81
N ARG A 226 -16.60 12.38 -11.11
CA ARG A 226 -16.77 10.97 -10.68
C ARG A 226 -17.07 10.83 -9.20
N GLY A 227 -17.92 11.72 -8.69
CA GLY A 227 -18.68 11.42 -7.49
C GLY A 227 -19.64 10.27 -7.78
N LEU A 228 -19.48 9.18 -7.03
CA LEU A 228 -20.48 8.13 -6.77
C LEU A 228 -21.08 7.44 -8.00
N GLN A 229 -20.57 6.24 -8.35
CA GLN A 229 -21.37 5.02 -8.52
C GLN A 229 -20.54 3.80 -9.00
N GLU A 230 -20.63 2.72 -8.20
CA GLU A 230 -20.64 1.28 -8.52
C GLU A 230 -19.38 0.53 -9.03
N PRO A 231 -19.33 -0.80 -8.84
CA PRO A 231 -20.14 -1.70 -7.98
C PRO A 231 -19.42 -2.20 -6.71
#